data_AF-A0A968QTQ6-F1
#
_entry.id   AF-A0A968QTQ6-F1
#
_cell.length_a   1.000
_cell.length_b   1.000
_cell.length_c   1.000
_cell.angle_alpha   90.00
_cell.angle_beta   90.00
_cell.angle_gamma   90.00
#
_symmetry.space_group_name_H-M   'P 1'
#
loop_
_entity.id
_entity.type
_entity.pdbx_description
1 polymer ?
#
loop_
_entity_poly.entity_id
_entity_poly.type
_entity_poly.pdbx_seq_one_letter_code
_entity_poly.pdbx_strand_id
1 'polypeptide(L)'
;MRCHQLGQLDKAKAIYLKLLEKDPNHAEALHLLGLIAHQSGNHSQAVRMISQAIRLNPANAIYHYNMGVSLSDMGKKMRRLSVPTRDRTLSSQCGSMV
;
A
#
# COMPACT_ATOMS: atom_id res chain seq x y z
N MET A 1 -7.15 -11.51 16.69
CA MET A 1 -6.92 -12.14 15.37
C MET A 1 -5.91 -11.42 14.46
N ARG A 2 -5.73 -10.08 14.51
CA ARG A 2 -4.83 -9.33 13.59
C ARG A 2 -3.32 -9.67 13.69
N CYS A 3 -2.82 -9.96 14.89
CA CYS A 3 -1.40 -10.24 15.11
C CYS A 3 -0.94 -11.58 14.49
N HIS A 4 -1.82 -12.58 14.44
CA HIS A 4 -1.50 -13.87 13.81
C HIS A 4 -1.26 -13.72 12.31
N GLN A 5 -2.02 -12.84 11.65
CA GLN A 5 -1.87 -12.60 10.24
C GLN A 5 -0.57 -11.83 9.96
N LEU A 6 -0.25 -10.81 10.75
CA LEU A 6 1.04 -10.08 10.63
C LEU A 6 2.25 -11.00 10.83
N GLY A 7 2.26 -11.85 11.86
CA GLY A 7 3.36 -12.80 12.09
C GLY A 7 3.51 -13.87 11.00
N GLN A 8 2.43 -14.20 10.28
CA GLN A 8 2.50 -15.08 9.11
C GLN A 8 3.01 -14.35 7.87
N LEU A 9 2.62 -13.09 7.69
CA LEU A 9 3.08 -12.25 6.59
C LEU A 9 4.58 -11.97 6.67
N ASP A 10 5.13 -11.75 7.87
CA ASP A 10 6.57 -11.55 8.05
C ASP A 10 7.38 -12.83 7.73
N LYS A 11 6.87 -14.00 8.13
CA LYS A 11 7.46 -15.28 7.74
C LYS A 11 7.40 -15.51 6.24
N ALA A 12 6.25 -15.24 5.61
CA ALA A 12 6.08 -15.36 4.16
C ALA A 12 7.02 -14.42 3.42
N LYS A 13 7.14 -13.17 3.88
CA LYS A 13 8.09 -12.18 3.35
C LYS A 13 9.52 -12.69 3.36
N ALA A 14 9.97 -13.27 4.47
CA ALA A 14 11.32 -13.84 4.56
C ALA A 14 11.55 -14.99 3.56
N ILE A 15 10.53 -15.82 3.32
CA ILE A 15 10.60 -16.91 2.32
C ILE A 15 10.71 -16.33 0.91
N TYR A 16 9.88 -15.35 0.55
CA TYR A 16 9.92 -14.73 -0.78
C TYR A 16 11.21 -13.94 -1.03
N LEU A 17 11.79 -13.30 0.00
CA LEU A 17 13.09 -12.65 -0.12
C LEU A 17 14.20 -13.67 -0.42
N LYS A 18 14.24 -14.80 0.28
CA LYS A 18 15.17 -15.90 -0.03
C LYS A 18 14.95 -16.50 -1.41
N LEU A 19 13.71 -16.53 -1.88
CA LEU A 19 13.39 -16.97 -3.23
C LEU A 19 13.97 -15.99 -4.27
N LEU A 20 13.83 -14.69 -4.03
CA LEU A 20 14.41 -13.65 -4.90
C LEU A 20 15.94 -13.57 -4.85
N GLU A 21 16.57 -14.01 -3.75
CA GLU A 21 18.02 -14.20 -3.72
C GLU A 21 18.48 -15.29 -4.70
N LYS A 22 17.66 -16.33 -4.91
CA LYS A 22 17.95 -17.41 -5.86
C LYS A 22 17.50 -17.08 -7.29
N ASP A 23 16.33 -16.46 -7.42
CA ASP A 23 15.74 -16.05 -8.68
C ASP A 23 15.22 -14.60 -8.56
N PRO A 24 16.08 -13.61 -8.85
CA PRO A 24 15.70 -12.19 -8.76
C PRO A 24 14.54 -11.80 -9.68
N ASN A 25 14.24 -12.62 -10.68
CA ASN A 25 13.23 -12.38 -11.70
C ASN A 25 11.96 -13.22 -11.49
N HIS A 26 11.75 -13.70 -10.26
CA HIS A 26 10.55 -14.45 -9.92
C HIS A 26 9.31 -13.54 -9.80
N ALA A 27 8.55 -13.42 -10.90
CA ALA A 27 7.42 -12.50 -11.01
C ALA A 27 6.38 -12.70 -9.89
N GLU A 28 6.08 -13.95 -9.52
CA GLU A 28 5.11 -14.27 -8.46
C GLU A 28 5.60 -13.84 -7.08
N ALA A 29 6.89 -13.98 -6.78
CA ALA A 29 7.46 -13.55 -5.50
C ALA A 29 7.44 -12.03 -5.37
N LEU A 30 7.73 -11.31 -6.46
CA LEU A 30 7.63 -9.84 -6.51
C LEU A 30 6.19 -9.38 -6.30
N HIS A 31 5.22 -10.05 -6.92
CA HIS A 31 3.79 -9.78 -6.74
C HIS A 31 3.35 -10.02 -5.29
N LEU A 32 3.73 -11.14 -4.69
CA LEU A 32 3.35 -11.51 -3.32
C LEU A 32 4.00 -10.60 -2.27
N LEU A 33 5.27 -10.21 -2.46
CA LEU A 33 5.90 -9.17 -1.64
C LEU A 33 5.20 -7.82 -1.76
N GLY A 34 4.71 -7.49 -2.96
CA GLY A 34 3.88 -6.31 -3.18
C GLY A 34 2.57 -6.36 -2.39
N LEU A 35 1.90 -7.52 -2.37
CA LEU A 35 0.69 -7.72 -1.56
C LEU A 35 0.97 -7.57 -0.06
N ILE A 36 2.06 -8.15 0.44
CA ILE A 36 2.46 -8.01 1.84
C ILE A 36 2.70 -6.53 2.18
N ALA A 37 3.43 -5.80 1.32
CA ALA A 37 3.66 -4.37 1.50
C ALA A 37 2.34 -3.57 1.50
N HIS A 38 1.38 -3.93 0.65
CA HIS A 38 0.05 -3.32 0.63
C HIS A 38 -0.69 -3.54 1.95
N GLN A 39 -0.67 -4.78 2.48
CA GLN A 39 -1.31 -5.11 3.76
C GLN A 39 -0.64 -4.40 4.95
N SER A 40 0.66 -4.12 4.86
CA SER A 40 1.38 -3.28 5.83
C SER A 40 1.10 -1.78 5.69
N GLY A 41 0.27 -1.35 4.72
CA GLY A 41 -0.05 0.05 4.46
C GLY A 41 0.98 0.81 3.62
N ASN A 42 2.01 0.12 3.12
CA ASN A 42 3.07 0.65 2.26
C ASN A 42 2.68 0.54 0.77
N HIS A 43 1.60 1.23 0.39
CA HIS A 43 1.04 1.14 -0.96
C HIS A 43 2.03 1.55 -2.07
N SER A 44 2.95 2.48 -1.81
CA SER A 44 3.97 2.90 -2.78
C SER A 44 4.96 1.78 -3.11
N GLN A 45 5.36 1.02 -2.10
CA GLN A 45 6.23 -0.13 -2.28
C GLN A 45 5.49 -1.28 -2.96
N ALA A 46 4.22 -1.48 -2.64
CA ALA A 46 3.37 -2.47 -3.30
C ALA A 46 3.28 -2.25 -4.81
N VAL A 47 2.96 -1.02 -5.24
CA VAL A 47 2.88 -0.66 -6.67
C VAL A 47 4.22 -0.88 -7.36
N ARG A 48 5.34 -0.49 -6.73
CA ARG A 48 6.68 -0.74 -7.29
C ARG A 48 6.92 -2.22 -7.52
N MET A 49 6.71 -3.08 -6.53
CA MET A 49 7.00 -4.51 -6.64
C MET A 49 6.09 -5.19 -7.67
N ILE A 50 4.79 -4.88 -7.67
CA ILE A 50 3.83 -5.41 -8.66
C ILE A 50 4.19 -4.93 -10.07
N SER A 51 4.68 -3.69 -10.24
CA SER A 51 5.16 -3.21 -11.54
C SER A 51 6.35 -4.02 -12.06
N GLN A 52 7.23 -4.52 -11.19
CA GLN A 52 8.34 -5.41 -11.60
C GLN A 52 7.79 -6.76 -12.06
N ALA A 53 6.83 -7.32 -11.32
CA ALA A 53 6.15 -8.57 -11.70
C ALA A 53 5.47 -8.45 -13.08
N ILE A 54 4.81 -7.32 -13.37
CA ILE A 54 4.20 -7.04 -14.68
C ILE A 54 5.26 -6.95 -15.78
N ARG A 55 6.42 -6.34 -15.53
CA ARG A 55 7.50 -6.29 -16.53
C ARG A 55 8.04 -7.67 -16.89
N LEU A 56 8.04 -8.59 -15.94
CA LEU A 56 8.51 -9.97 -16.13
C LEU A 56 7.46 -10.85 -16.79
N ASN A 57 6.19 -10.69 -16.44
CA ASN A 57 5.07 -11.39 -17.06
C ASN A 57 3.89 -10.43 -17.28
N PRO A 58 3.86 -9.73 -18.43
CA PRO A 58 2.83 -8.73 -18.71
C PRO A 58 1.46 -9.35 -19.02
N ALA A 59 1.42 -10.63 -19.39
CA ALA A 59 0.20 -11.35 -19.74
C ALA A 59 -0.63 -11.76 -18.51
N ASN A 60 -0.06 -11.67 -17.31
CA ASN A 60 -0.77 -12.06 -16.10
C ASN A 60 -1.74 -10.96 -15.62
N ALA A 61 -3.03 -11.15 -15.92
CA ALA A 61 -4.10 -10.24 -15.52
C ALA A 61 -4.20 -10.04 -14.00
N ILE A 62 -3.79 -11.02 -13.19
CA ILE A 62 -3.83 -10.94 -11.72
C ILE A 62 -2.90 -9.82 -11.22
N TYR A 63 -1.77 -9.58 -11.88
CA TYR A 63 -0.84 -8.53 -11.48
C TYR A 63 -1.41 -7.14 -11.74
N HIS A 64 -2.03 -6.94 -12.90
CA HIS A 64 -2.73 -5.69 -13.24
C HIS A 64 -3.88 -5.40 -12.29
N TYR A 65 -4.70 -6.42 -11.98
CA TYR A 65 -5.78 -6.31 -11.00
C TYR A 65 -5.28 -5.83 -9.63
N ASN A 66 -4.23 -6.49 -9.10
CA ASN A 66 -3.68 -6.14 -7.79
C ASN A 66 -2.96 -4.78 -7.77
N MET A 67 -2.40 -4.35 -8.91
CA MET A 67 -1.87 -2.99 -9.06
C MET A 67 -2.99 -1.95 -8.97
N GLY A 68 -4.12 -2.19 -9.65
CA GLY A 68 -5.31 -1.34 -9.60
C GLY A 68 -5.89 -1.19 -8.19
N VAL A 69 -5.97 -2.30 -7.45
CA VAL A 69 -6.39 -2.28 -6.03
C VAL A 69 -5.42 -1.43 -5.19
N SER A 70 -4.12 -1.63 -5.37
CA SER A 70 -3.10 -0.88 -4.62
C SER A 70 -3.11 0.62 -4.90
N LEU A 71 -3.33 1.02 -6.16
CA LEU A 71 -3.47 2.42 -6.55
C LEU A 71 -4.77 3.05 -6.02
N SER A 72 -5.87 2.30 -6.06
CA SER A 72 -7.17 2.76 -5.54
C SER A 72 -7.08 3.09 -4.05
N ASP A 73 -6.41 2.25 -3.27
CA ASP A 73 -6.26 2.48 -1.83
C ASP A 73 -5.26 3.60 -1.51
N MET A 74 -4.20 3.77 -2.30
CA MET A 74 -3.33 4.94 -2.22
C MET A 74 -4.11 6.24 -2.46
N GLY A 75 -4.96 6.27 -3.50
CA GLY A 75 -5.83 7.41 -3.81
C GLY A 75 -6.84 7.71 -2.71
N LYS A 76 -7.46 6.68 -2.10
CA LYS A 76 -8.35 6.85 -0.94
C LYS A 76 -7.63 7.44 0.27
N LYS A 77 -6.39 7.02 0.54
CA LYS A 77 -5.58 7.56 1.64
C LYS A 77 -5.24 9.04 1.40
N MET A 78 -4.86 9.39 0.18
CA MET A 78 -4.63 10.78 -0.23
C MET A 78 -5.88 11.64 -0.07
N ARG A 79 -7.05 11.15 -0.54
CA ARG A 79 -8.32 11.87 -0.44
C ARG A 79 -8.79 12.05 1.01
N ARG A 80 -8.46 11.12 1.90
CA ARG A 80 -8.74 11.24 3.34
C ARG A 80 -7.87 12.30 4.02
N LEU A 81 -6.62 12.44 3.57
CA LEU A 81 -5.68 13.47 4.05
C LEU A 81 -5.94 14.85 3.43
N SER A 82 -6.74 14.93 2.36
CA SER A 82 -7.09 16.18 1.67
C SER A 82 -8.48 16.70 1.99
N VAL A 83 -9.12 16.27 3.08
CA VAL A 83 -10.18 17.08 3.68
C VAL A 83 -9.44 18.10 4.56
N PRO A 84 -9.14 19.33 4.08
CA PRO A 84 -8.91 20.39 5.04
C PRO A 84 -10.20 20.44 5.84
N THR A 85 -10.12 20.09 7.13
CA THR A 85 -11.10 20.59 8.06
C THR A 85 -11.08 22.11 7.85
N ARG A 86 -12.08 22.62 7.14
CA ARG A 86 -12.54 23.99 7.35
C ARG A 86 -13.13 23.98 8.74
N ASP A 87 -12.25 23.85 9.74
CA ASP A 87 -12.53 24.19 11.10
C ASP A 87 -12.55 25.71 11.09
N ARG A 88 -13.68 26.24 10.65
CA ARG A 88 -14.01 27.64 10.75
C ARG A 88 -14.27 27.86 12.24
N THR A 89 -13.20 27.96 12.99
CA THR A 89 -13.14 28.59 14.30
C THR A 89 -13.53 30.06 14.11
N LEU A 90 -14.83 30.31 14.00
CA LEU A 90 -15.44 31.60 14.34
C LEU A 90 -16.21 31.39 15.64
N SER A 91 -15.48 31.04 16.69
CA SER A 91 -15.89 31.38 18.04
C SER A 91 -14.80 32.26 18.61
N SER A 92 -15.23 33.45 19.04
CA SER A 92 -14.50 34.36 19.92
C SER A 92 -13.39 35.21 19.29
N GLN A 93 -13.78 36.31 18.66
CA GLN A 93 -13.23 37.59 19.13
C GLN A 93 -14.27 38.26 20.04
N CYS A 94 -13.88 38.32 21.30
CA CYS A 94 -14.41 39.08 22.40
C CYS A 94 -14.30 40.60 22.10
N GLY A 95 -15.22 41.40 22.63
CA GLY A 95 -15.12 42.86 22.54
C GLY A 95 -16.36 43.61 22.99
N SER A 96 -16.78 43.43 24.26
CA SER A 96 -17.54 44.47 24.96
C SER A 96 -16.76 45.78 24.94
N MET A 97 -17.41 46.90 24.63
CA MET A 97 -17.42 48.16 25.40
C MET A 97 -17.92 49.32 24.54
N VAL A 98 -18.77 50.13 25.20
CA VAL A 98 -19.43 51.41 24.86
C VAL A 98 -20.48 51.43 23.76
#